data_AF-A0A6H2HBE6-F1
#
_entry.id   AF-A0A6H2HBE6-F1
#
_cell.length_a   1.000
_cell.length_b   1.000
_cell.length_c   1.000
_cell.angle_alpha   90.00
_cell.angle_beta   90.00
_cell.angle_gamma   90.00
#
_symmetry.space_group_name_H-M   'P 1'
#
loop_
_entity.id
_entity.type
_entity.pdbx_description
1 polymer ?
#
loop_
_entity_poly.entity_id
_entity_poly.type
_entity_poly.pdbx_seq_one_letter_code
_entity_poly.pdbx_strand_id
1 'polypeptide(L)'
;MSQTTKAKQKPVSIVTPAITQKPWAVIPSFDLMPDTALIREAQLVQSPKRPGVPAPLPFSGPTLWRKVAAGTFPRPLKLSTRVTAWRVGDVRGWLNALTV
;
A
#
# COMPACT_ATOMS: atom_id res chain seq x y z
N MET A 1 29.30 -51.77 1.97
CA MET A 1 28.97 -51.31 3.34
C MET A 1 29.80 -50.07 3.63
N SER A 2 29.10 -49.00 4.01
CA SER A 2 29.59 -47.81 4.74
C SER A 2 30.56 -46.86 4.03
N GLN A 3 29.97 -45.80 3.46
CA GLN A 3 30.60 -44.51 3.17
C GLN A 3 30.72 -43.67 4.46
N THR A 4 31.82 -42.92 4.65
CA THR A 4 31.85 -41.78 5.59
C THR A 4 32.92 -40.74 5.26
N THR A 5 32.49 -39.46 5.30
CA THR A 5 33.26 -38.18 5.37
C THR A 5 34.05 -37.75 4.11
N LYS A 6 34.16 -36.47 3.68
CA LYS A 6 34.13 -35.17 4.37
C LYS A 6 33.86 -34.01 3.36
N ALA A 7 33.27 -32.93 3.85
CA ALA A 7 32.79 -31.73 3.17
C ALA A 7 33.86 -30.82 2.50
N LYS A 8 33.45 -30.04 1.48
CA LYS A 8 34.07 -28.74 1.15
C LYS A 8 33.00 -27.77 0.62
N GLN A 9 33.00 -26.56 1.20
CA GLN A 9 31.90 -25.60 1.31
C GLN A 9 31.67 -24.79 0.03
N LYS A 10 30.39 -24.41 -0.19
CA LYS A 10 29.93 -23.40 -1.15
C LYS A 10 29.85 -22.00 -0.49
N PRO A 11 30.04 -20.92 -1.26
CA PRO A 11 30.24 -19.56 -0.75
C PRO A 11 28.92 -18.78 -0.52
N VAL A 12 29.08 -17.60 0.10
CA VAL A 12 28.13 -16.47 0.19
C VAL A 12 27.04 -16.61 1.26
N SER A 13 27.31 -15.97 2.40
CA SER A 13 26.32 -15.65 3.43
C SER A 13 25.28 -14.67 2.89
N ILE A 14 24.18 -15.18 2.37
CA ILE A 14 22.95 -14.42 2.26
C ILE A 14 22.31 -14.51 3.64
N VAL A 15 22.44 -13.45 4.43
CA VAL A 15 21.67 -13.27 5.66
C VAL A 15 20.21 -13.06 5.27
N THR A 16 19.49 -14.17 5.12
CA THR A 16 18.02 -14.18 5.07
C THR A 16 17.52 -14.09 6.51
N PRO A 17 16.88 -13.00 6.97
CA PRO A 17 16.08 -13.12 8.17
C PRO A 17 14.82 -13.92 7.80
N ALA A 18 14.68 -15.08 8.41
CA ALA A 18 13.48 -15.91 8.33
C ALA A 18 12.27 -15.12 8.84
N ILE A 19 11.40 -14.70 7.93
CA ILE A 19 10.09 -14.12 8.27
C ILE A 19 9.09 -15.29 8.35
N THR A 20 9.01 -15.93 9.52
CA THR A 20 7.88 -16.81 9.85
C THR A 20 6.69 -15.93 10.22
N GLN A 21 5.96 -15.43 9.21
CA GLN A 21 4.66 -14.81 9.43
C GLN A 21 3.58 -15.68 8.79
N LYS A 22 2.67 -16.14 9.64
CA LYS A 22 1.37 -16.75 9.30
C LYS A 22 0.78 -16.00 8.10
N PRO A 23 0.50 -16.63 6.94
CA PRO A 23 0.12 -15.92 5.72
C PRO A 23 -1.35 -15.48 5.75
N TRP A 24 -1.81 -14.92 6.87
CA TRP A 24 -2.95 -14.02 6.81
C TRP A 24 -2.37 -12.68 6.40
N ALA A 25 -2.37 -12.44 5.09
CA ALA A 25 -1.82 -11.25 4.47
C ALA A 25 -2.31 -10.00 5.23
N VAL A 26 -1.43 -9.44 6.05
CA VAL A 26 -1.59 -8.08 6.57
C VAL A 26 -1.70 -7.24 5.31
N ILE A 27 -2.90 -6.74 5.01
CA ILE A 27 -3.10 -5.83 3.88
C ILE A 27 -2.04 -4.73 4.07
N PRO A 28 -1.10 -4.55 3.14
CA PRO A 28 -0.01 -3.61 3.34
C PRO A 28 -0.64 -2.25 3.61
N SER A 29 -0.26 -1.63 4.74
CA SER A 29 -0.59 -0.24 5.01
C SER A 29 -0.18 0.62 3.82
N PHE A 30 -0.86 1.76 3.64
CA PHE A 30 -0.64 2.68 2.52
C PHE A 30 0.86 2.92 2.19
N ASP A 31 1.71 3.00 3.22
CA ASP A 31 3.14 3.29 3.09
C ASP A 31 3.94 2.15 2.42
N LEU A 32 3.50 0.90 2.55
CA LEU A 32 4.17 -0.28 1.99
C LEU A 32 3.75 -0.60 0.55
N MET A 33 2.77 0.14 0.01
CA MET A 33 2.31 -0.08 -1.36
C MET A 33 3.27 0.59 -2.37
N PRO A 34 3.53 -0.06 -3.53
CA PRO A 34 4.30 0.56 -4.60
C PRO A 34 3.51 1.71 -5.22
N ASP A 35 4.21 2.70 -5.78
CA ASP A 35 3.58 3.90 -6.35
C ASP A 35 2.61 3.59 -7.51
N THR A 36 2.83 2.47 -8.20
CA THR A 36 1.97 1.97 -9.29
C THR A 36 0.70 1.28 -8.80
N ALA A 37 0.58 0.99 -7.49
CA ALA A 37 -0.61 0.38 -6.94
C ALA A 37 -1.83 1.31 -7.05
N LEU A 38 -3.00 0.71 -7.23
CA LEU A 38 -4.28 1.41 -7.31
C LEU A 38 -5.05 1.29 -6.00
N ILE A 39 -5.48 2.41 -5.48
CA ILE A 39 -6.19 2.53 -4.22
C ILE A 39 -7.56 3.17 -4.42
N ARG A 40 -8.58 2.68 -3.71
CA ARG A 40 -9.95 3.22 -3.79
C ARG A 40 -10.21 4.22 -2.67
N GLU A 41 -11.29 4.99 -2.80
CA GLU A 41 -11.79 5.90 -1.77
C GLU A 41 -11.81 5.23 -0.40
N ALA A 42 -12.34 4.02 -0.33
CA ALA A 42 -12.45 3.26 0.90
C ALA A 42 -11.11 3.05 1.63
N GLN A 43 -9.99 2.97 0.93
CA GLN A 43 -8.66 2.80 1.55
C GLN A 43 -7.96 4.16 1.77
N LEU A 44 -8.48 5.24 1.17
CA LEU A 44 -7.94 6.59 1.32
C LEU A 44 -8.55 7.35 2.49
N VAL A 45 -9.85 7.17 2.75
CA VAL A 45 -10.61 7.95 3.75
C VAL A 45 -11.01 7.13 4.96
N GLN A 46 -10.98 7.78 6.13
CA GLN A 46 -11.56 7.21 7.34
C GLN A 46 -13.08 7.11 7.19
N SER A 47 -13.66 6.01 7.70
CA SER A 47 -15.10 5.78 7.63
C SER A 47 -15.59 5.19 8.95
N PRO A 48 -16.70 5.70 9.52
CA PRO A 48 -17.32 5.11 10.71
C PRO A 48 -17.73 3.65 10.52
N LYS A 49 -17.98 3.22 9.28
CA LYS A 49 -18.32 1.82 8.95
C LYS A 49 -17.13 0.87 9.05
N ARG A 50 -15.90 1.40 9.11
CA ARG A 50 -14.65 0.61 9.16
C ARG A 50 -13.68 1.24 10.18
N PRO A 51 -14.01 1.17 11.48
CA PRO A 51 -13.08 1.61 12.53
C PRO A 51 -11.91 0.62 12.57
N GLY A 52 -10.69 1.08 12.31
CA GLY A 52 -9.48 0.25 12.38
C GLY A 52 -8.73 0.04 11.06
N VAL A 53 -9.27 0.51 9.93
CA VAL A 53 -8.48 0.58 8.69
C VAL A 53 -7.69 1.89 8.70
N PRO A 54 -6.35 1.85 8.73
CA PRO A 54 -5.55 3.07 8.64
C PRO A 54 -5.76 3.71 7.27
N ALA A 55 -6.18 4.97 7.28
CA ALA A 55 -6.44 5.74 6.07
C ALA A 55 -5.53 6.98 6.09
N PRO A 56 -4.81 7.26 4.99
CA PRO A 56 -3.82 8.33 4.93
C PRO A 56 -4.44 9.73 4.93
N LEU A 57 -5.73 9.88 4.59
CA LEU A 57 -6.38 11.19 4.49
C LEU A 57 -7.15 11.56 5.78
N PRO A 58 -7.02 12.80 6.28
CA PRO A 58 -7.68 13.26 7.50
C PRO A 58 -9.12 13.75 7.26
N PHE A 59 -9.80 13.30 6.21
CA PHE A 59 -11.16 13.72 5.87
C PHE A 59 -12.02 12.58 5.34
N SER A 60 -13.33 12.81 5.32
CA SER A 60 -14.33 11.84 4.87
C SER A 60 -14.45 11.75 3.34
N GLY A 61 -15.05 10.65 2.86
CA GLY A 61 -15.36 10.42 1.45
C GLY A 61 -16.01 11.60 0.72
N PRO A 62 -17.07 12.23 1.26
CA PRO A 62 -17.67 13.41 0.62
C PRO A 62 -16.70 14.58 0.42
N THR A 63 -15.81 14.82 1.38
CA THR A 63 -14.78 15.86 1.28
C THR A 63 -13.73 15.53 0.23
N LEU A 64 -13.37 14.24 0.08
CA LEU A 64 -12.50 13.78 -1.01
C LEU A 64 -13.09 14.19 -2.36
N TRP A 65 -14.37 13.86 -2.60
CA TRP A 65 -15.03 14.16 -3.87
C TRP A 65 -15.16 15.66 -4.14
N ARG A 66 -15.39 16.48 -3.10
CA ARG A 66 -15.36 17.95 -3.24
C ARG A 66 -13.98 18.45 -3.66
N LYS A 67 -12.90 17.91 -3.08
CA LYS A 67 -11.52 18.28 -3.44
C LYS A 67 -11.14 17.83 -4.84
N VAL A 68 -11.61 16.66 -5.26
CA VAL A 68 -11.48 16.15 -6.63
C VAL A 68 -12.21 17.06 -7.62
N ALA A 69 -13.45 17.44 -7.32
CA ALA A 69 -14.22 18.38 -8.16
C ALA A 69 -13.57 19.76 -8.23
N ALA A 70 -12.97 20.23 -7.12
CA ALA A 70 -12.21 21.49 -7.07
C ALA A 70 -10.83 21.40 -7.75
N GLY A 71 -10.40 20.22 -8.24
CA GLY A 71 -9.08 20.03 -8.87
C GLY A 71 -7.89 20.09 -7.91
N THR A 72 -8.14 20.13 -6.60
CA THR A 72 -7.10 20.21 -5.56
C THR A 72 -6.53 18.87 -5.14
N PHE A 73 -7.17 17.76 -5.55
CA PHE A 73 -6.74 16.39 -5.28
C PHE A 73 -6.43 15.68 -6.60
N PRO A 74 -5.53 14.68 -6.62
CA PRO A 74 -5.21 13.93 -7.83
C PRO A 74 -6.43 13.42 -8.59
N ARG A 75 -6.32 13.44 -9.92
CA ARG A 75 -7.41 13.01 -10.81
C ARG A 75 -7.73 11.53 -10.59
N PRO A 76 -9.00 11.16 -10.43
CA PRO A 76 -9.40 9.77 -10.35
C PRO A 76 -9.17 9.02 -11.68
N LEU A 77 -8.70 7.78 -11.57
CA LEU A 77 -8.68 6.81 -12.66
C LEU A 77 -9.96 5.96 -12.62
N LYS A 78 -10.76 6.00 -13.70
CA LYS A 78 -11.98 5.20 -13.82
C LYS A 78 -11.63 3.85 -14.46
N LEU A 79 -11.72 2.78 -13.66
CA LEU A 79 -11.42 1.41 -14.11
C LEU A 79 -12.64 0.70 -14.70
N SER A 80 -13.84 1.08 -14.25
CA SER A 80 -15.11 0.54 -14.73
C SER A 80 -16.25 1.53 -14.43
N THR A 81 -17.47 1.24 -14.88
CA THR A 81 -18.67 2.07 -14.70
C THR A 81 -18.85 2.54 -13.24
N ARG A 82 -18.61 1.64 -12.27
CA ARG A 82 -18.75 1.90 -10.83
C ARG A 82 -17.43 1.86 -10.05
N VAL A 83 -16.29 1.80 -10.74
CA VAL A 83 -14.99 1.67 -10.08
C VAL A 83 -14.11 2.86 -10.41
N THR A 84 -13.76 3.58 -9.36
CA THR A 84 -12.81 4.68 -9.39
C THR A 84 -11.67 4.39 -8.41
N ALA A 85 -10.45 4.63 -8.85
CA ALA A 85 -9.24 4.44 -8.06
C ALA A 85 -8.24 5.57 -8.32
N TRP A 86 -7.24 5.67 -7.47
CA TRP A 86 -6.10 6.57 -7.62
C TRP A 86 -4.82 5.76 -7.60
N ARG A 87 -3.75 6.27 -8.18
CA ARG A 87 -2.41 5.69 -7.96
C ARG A 87 -1.91 6.13 -6.60
N VAL A 88 -1.28 5.20 -5.88
CA VAL A 88 -0.65 5.50 -4.59
C VAL A 88 0.40 6.60 -4.74
N GLY A 89 1.21 6.56 -5.81
CA GLY A 89 2.23 7.57 -6.08
C GLY A 89 1.66 8.99 -6.21
N ASP A 90 0.53 9.15 -6.90
CA ASP A 90 -0.10 10.48 -7.08
C ASP A 90 -0.61 11.03 -5.74
N VAL A 91 -1.19 10.18 -4.90
CA VAL A 91 -1.68 10.56 -3.56
C VAL A 91 -0.51 10.89 -2.64
N ARG A 92 0.57 10.10 -2.68
CA ARG A 92 1.79 10.35 -1.91
C ARG A 92 2.46 11.65 -2.32
N GLY A 93 2.57 11.91 -3.63
CA GLY A 93 3.08 13.18 -4.16
C GLY A 93 2.25 14.37 -3.67
N TRP A 94 0.93 14.24 -3.67
CA TRP A 94 0.02 15.25 -3.12
C TRP A 94 0.22 15.49 -1.62
N LEU A 95 0.32 14.42 -0.81
CA LEU A 95 0.58 14.52 0.63
C LEU A 95 1.92 15.22 0.93
N ASN A 96 2.95 14.87 0.16
CA ASN A 96 4.26 15.50 0.27
C ASN A 96 4.19 16.99 -0.07
N ALA A 97 3.42 17.38 -1.09
CA ALA A 97 3.21 18.78 -1.46
C ALA A 97 2.45 19.61 -0.40
N LEU A 98 1.73 18.97 0.53
CA LEU A 98 1.05 19.66 1.63
C LEU A 98 1.94 19.85 2.88
N THR A 99 3.04 19.10 2.97
CA THR A 99 3.89 19.03 4.17
C THR A 99 5.19 19.83 4.01
N VAL A 100 5.35 20.54 2.90
CA VAL A 100 6.46 21.48 2.64
C VAL A 100 6.24 22.84 3.27
#